data_AF-A0A317F291-F1
#
_entry.id   AF-A0A317F291-F1
#
_cell.length_a   1.000
_cell.length_b   1.000
_cell.length_c   1.000
_cell.angle_alpha   90.00
_cell.angle_beta   90.00
_cell.angle_gamma   90.00
#
_symmetry.space_group_name_H-M   'P 1'
#
loop_
_entity.id
_entity.type
_entity.pdbx_description
1 polymer ?
#
loop_
_entity_poly.entity_id
_entity_poly.type
_entity_poly.pdbx_seq_one_letter_code
_entity_poly.pdbx_strand_id
1 'polypeptide(L)'
;MKQKTYILAITAVFLSCNNQPNQVEKTAIAKTETQTNKVDNSKYYTQQDTILILTEIGNTLKFAKSDFNKIVDEHPELFQEFPEHPDRIYYRFVNNVDFGSEQGQDVYYVLYAYFLKQKNGITRYVQQRKNLIEIYLRINSLFAHFQYGGTYFDHQKMRILGYAEYSIYLFPKEKN
;
A
#
# COMPACT_ATOMS: atom_id res chain seq x y z
N MET A 1 -53.98 16.70 -34.22
CA MET A 1 -53.25 17.07 -32.99
C MET A 1 -51.76 16.98 -33.28
N LYS A 2 -51.06 18.12 -33.39
CA LYS A 2 -49.63 18.15 -33.73
C LYS A 2 -48.79 18.14 -32.44
N GLN A 3 -47.98 17.09 -32.31
CA GLN A 3 -47.03 16.83 -31.24
C GLN A 3 -45.87 17.83 -31.34
N LYS A 4 -45.59 18.58 -30.27
CA LYS A 4 -44.46 19.50 -30.19
C LYS A 4 -43.33 18.81 -29.42
N THR A 5 -42.29 18.39 -30.13
CA THR A 5 -41.00 17.98 -29.56
C THR A 5 -40.19 19.22 -29.20
N TYR A 6 -39.81 19.36 -27.93
CA TYR A 6 -38.88 20.39 -27.47
C TYR A 6 -37.47 19.79 -27.44
N ILE A 7 -36.57 20.34 -28.24
CA ILE A 7 -35.14 20.01 -28.23
C ILE A 7 -34.46 20.96 -27.23
N LEU A 8 -33.95 20.39 -26.13
CA LEU A 8 -33.14 21.11 -25.15
C LEU A 8 -31.68 21.13 -25.65
N ALA A 9 -31.23 22.27 -26.18
CA ALA A 9 -29.83 22.46 -26.54
C ALA A 9 -29.03 22.85 -25.30
N ILE A 10 -28.16 21.94 -24.83
CA ILE A 10 -27.19 22.22 -23.77
C ILE A 10 -25.92 22.74 -24.42
N THR A 11 -25.68 24.05 -24.31
CA THR A 11 -24.41 24.68 -24.72
C THR A 11 -23.41 24.58 -23.56
N ALA A 12 -22.43 23.67 -23.70
CA ALA A 12 -21.28 23.61 -22.81
C ALA A 12 -20.30 24.74 -23.15
N VAL A 13 -20.24 25.76 -22.30
CA VAL A 13 -19.21 26.82 -22.37
C VAL A 13 -17.93 26.27 -21.73
N PHE A 14 -16.94 25.93 -22.55
CA PHE A 14 -15.57 25.67 -22.10
C PHE A 14 -14.89 27.01 -21.79
N LEU A 15 -14.87 27.42 -20.52
CA LEU A 15 -13.97 28.47 -20.04
C LEU A 15 -12.56 27.86 -19.89
N SER A 16 -11.76 28.02 -20.95
CA SER A 16 -10.32 27.80 -20.93
C SER A 16 -9.65 28.95 -20.18
N CYS A 17 -9.20 28.71 -18.95
CA CYS A 17 -8.29 29.62 -18.25
C CYS A 17 -6.85 29.28 -18.65
N ASN A 18 -6.33 30.05 -19.61
CA ASN A 18 -4.93 30.04 -20.01
C ASN A 18 -4.13 30.96 -19.08
N ASN A 19 -3.57 30.41 -18.00
CA ASN A 19 -2.57 31.11 -17.19
C ASN A 19 -1.23 30.40 -17.37
N GLN A 20 -0.35 30.96 -18.22
CA GLN A 20 1.07 30.62 -18.23
C GLN A 20 1.73 31.16 -16.95
N PRO A 21 2.42 30.33 -16.15
CA PRO A 21 3.36 30.84 -15.17
C PRO A 21 4.68 31.22 -15.87
N ASN A 22 5.17 32.41 -15.54
CA ASN A 22 6.45 32.97 -15.97
C ASN A 22 7.61 32.02 -15.68
N GLN A 23 8.53 31.91 -16.65
CA GLN A 23 9.79 31.23 -16.50
C GLN A 23 10.64 31.94 -15.44
N VAL A 24 10.86 31.28 -14.31
CA VAL A 24 11.90 31.64 -13.34
C VAL A 24 13.21 31.03 -13.83
N GLU A 25 14.25 31.86 -13.85
CA GLU A 25 15.64 31.54 -14.22
C GLU A 25 16.09 30.17 -13.71
N LYS A 26 16.67 29.38 -14.63
CA LYS A 26 17.46 28.19 -14.30
C LYS A 26 18.75 28.61 -13.59
N THR A 27 18.70 28.76 -12.28
CA THR A 27 19.91 28.62 -11.46
C THR A 27 20.29 27.14 -11.47
N ALA A 28 21.48 26.84 -12.00
CA ALA A 28 22.02 25.49 -12.04
C ALA A 28 22.18 24.96 -10.60
N ILE A 29 21.21 24.16 -10.15
CA ILE A 29 21.38 23.34 -8.95
C ILE A 29 22.38 22.27 -9.33
N ALA A 30 23.60 22.42 -8.80
CA ALA A 30 24.61 21.39 -8.84
C ALA A 30 23.95 20.06 -8.43
N LYS A 31 24.08 19.04 -9.28
CA LYS A 31 23.79 17.67 -8.90
C LYS A 31 24.73 17.33 -7.74
N THR A 32 24.26 17.55 -6.52
CA THR A 32 24.80 16.88 -5.36
C THR A 32 24.38 15.43 -5.57
N GLU A 33 25.26 14.67 -6.23
CA GLU A 33 25.30 13.23 -6.08
C GLU A 33 25.44 12.98 -4.59
N THR A 34 24.28 12.83 -3.94
CA THR A 34 24.24 12.32 -2.59
C THR A 34 24.72 10.90 -2.77
N GLN A 35 25.98 10.64 -2.44
CA GLN A 35 26.45 9.28 -2.17
C GLN A 35 25.55 8.76 -1.05
N THR A 36 24.43 8.16 -1.42
CA THR A 36 23.61 7.39 -0.52
C THR A 36 24.47 6.20 -0.16
N ASN A 37 25.10 6.26 1.01
CA ASN A 37 25.56 5.05 1.68
C ASN A 37 24.33 4.14 1.73
N LYS A 38 24.28 3.15 0.82
CA LYS A 38 23.16 2.21 0.72
C LYS A 38 23.08 1.55 2.08
N VAL A 39 21.99 1.78 2.81
CA VAL A 39 21.80 1.19 4.13
C VAL A 39 21.86 -0.33 3.94
N ASP A 40 22.73 -1.00 4.69
CA ASP A 40 22.89 -2.44 4.60
C ASP A 40 21.64 -3.14 5.16
N ASN A 41 20.77 -3.58 4.25
CA ASN A 41 19.53 -4.29 4.56
C ASN A 41 19.70 -5.82 4.52
N SER A 42 20.93 -6.34 4.39
CA SER A 42 21.21 -7.77 4.22
C SER A 42 20.66 -8.66 5.33
N LYS A 43 20.43 -8.12 6.53
CA LYS A 43 19.79 -8.84 7.65
C LYS A 43 18.37 -9.33 7.35
N TYR A 44 17.69 -8.72 6.37
CA TYR A 44 16.34 -9.11 5.95
C TYR A 44 16.34 -9.98 4.68
N TYR A 45 17.51 -10.27 4.10
CA TYR A 45 17.58 -11.11 2.93
C TYR A 45 17.17 -12.54 3.23
N THR A 46 16.45 -13.12 2.28
CA THR A 46 16.26 -14.57 2.27
C THR A 46 17.49 -15.25 1.69
N GLN A 47 17.86 -16.39 2.29
CA GLN A 47 18.86 -17.30 1.70
C GLN A 47 18.21 -18.40 0.87
N GLN A 48 16.90 -18.62 1.04
CA GLN A 48 16.12 -19.60 0.30
C GLN A 48 15.92 -19.14 -1.14
N ASP A 49 15.95 -20.07 -2.09
CA ASP A 49 15.73 -19.77 -3.52
C ASP A 49 14.34 -19.21 -3.79
N THR A 50 13.37 -19.54 -2.93
CA THR A 50 12.00 -19.07 -3.00
C THR A 50 11.49 -18.80 -1.61
N ILE A 51 10.77 -17.70 -1.44
CA ILE A 51 9.98 -17.41 -0.25
C ILE A 51 8.50 -17.53 -0.56
N LEU A 52 7.76 -18.17 0.35
CA LEU A 52 6.31 -18.30 0.30
C LEU A 52 5.72 -17.55 1.50
N ILE A 53 4.89 -16.55 1.21
CA ILE A 53 4.15 -15.79 2.22
C ILE A 53 2.70 -16.25 2.16
N LEU A 54 2.33 -17.14 3.09
CA LEU A 54 0.95 -17.55 3.30
C LEU A 54 0.23 -16.51 4.15
N THR A 55 -0.84 -15.94 3.62
CA THR A 55 -1.65 -14.94 4.32
C THR A 55 -2.76 -15.58 5.15
N GLU A 56 -3.24 -14.86 6.15
CA GLU A 56 -4.33 -15.27 7.04
C GLU A 56 -5.66 -15.45 6.30
N ILE A 57 -5.79 -14.88 5.10
CA ILE A 57 -6.98 -15.02 4.24
C ILE A 57 -6.83 -16.13 3.18
N GLY A 58 -5.76 -16.95 3.27
CA GLY A 58 -5.57 -18.14 2.44
C GLY A 58 -4.88 -17.91 1.10
N ASN A 59 -4.39 -16.69 0.82
CA ASN A 59 -3.60 -16.40 -0.37
C ASN A 59 -2.12 -16.73 -0.12
N THR A 60 -1.40 -17.08 -1.18
CA THR A 60 0.06 -17.29 -1.11
C THR A 60 0.75 -16.36 -2.09
N LEU A 61 1.66 -15.53 -1.60
CA LEU A 61 2.62 -14.81 -2.45
C LEU A 61 3.91 -15.61 -2.56
N LYS A 62 4.48 -15.66 -3.76
CA LYS A 62 5.71 -16.37 -4.06
C LYS A 62 6.70 -15.40 -4.67
N PHE A 63 7.91 -15.35 -4.12
CA PHE A 63 9.00 -14.54 -4.68
C PHE A 63 10.25 -15.41 -4.86
N ALA A 64 10.96 -15.20 -5.97
CA ALA A 64 12.31 -15.69 -6.10
C ALA A 64 13.25 -14.93 -5.15
N LYS A 65 14.36 -15.55 -4.77
CA LYS A 65 15.38 -14.93 -3.91
C LYS A 65 15.83 -13.56 -4.41
N SER A 66 16.09 -13.44 -5.71
CA SER A 66 16.52 -12.18 -6.35
C SER A 66 15.49 -11.08 -6.16
N ASP A 67 14.22 -11.41 -6.41
CA ASP A 67 13.13 -10.43 -6.40
C ASP A 67 12.82 -9.97 -4.99
N PHE A 68 12.80 -10.91 -4.03
CA PHE A 68 12.60 -10.59 -2.62
C PHE A 68 13.73 -9.73 -2.06
N ASN A 69 14.98 -10.08 -2.35
CA ASN A 69 16.12 -9.30 -1.86
C ASN A 69 16.21 -7.93 -2.55
N LYS A 70 15.80 -7.83 -3.83
CA LYS A 70 15.63 -6.54 -4.53
C LYS A 70 14.57 -5.67 -3.82
N ILE A 71 13.42 -6.23 -3.45
CA ILE A 71 12.40 -5.53 -2.66
C ILE A 71 12.98 -5.04 -1.33
N VAL A 72 13.74 -5.88 -0.63
CA VAL A 72 14.39 -5.49 0.63
C VAL A 72 15.34 -4.30 0.44
N ASP A 73 16.07 -4.27 -0.67
CA ASP A 73 16.98 -3.17 -1.00
C ASP A 73 16.25 -1.87 -1.36
N GLU A 74 15.18 -1.97 -2.15
CA GLU A 74 14.48 -0.84 -2.75
C GLU A 74 13.39 -0.26 -1.85
N HIS A 75 12.87 -1.07 -0.93
CA HIS A 75 11.76 -0.71 -0.04
C HIS A 75 12.10 -0.82 1.46
N PRO A 76 13.14 -0.11 1.95
CA PRO A 76 13.50 -0.14 3.36
C PRO A 76 12.40 0.41 4.29
N GLU A 77 11.44 1.14 3.74
CA GLU A 77 10.28 1.63 4.48
C GLU A 77 9.39 0.52 5.06
N LEU A 78 9.45 -0.69 4.51
CA LEU A 78 8.65 -1.84 4.95
C LEU A 78 9.05 -2.38 6.33
N PHE A 79 10.26 -2.08 6.80
CA PHE A 79 10.83 -2.66 8.03
C PHE A 79 11.53 -1.61 8.90
N GLN A 80 11.01 -0.39 8.89
CA GLN A 80 11.50 0.71 9.72
C GLN A 80 11.42 0.42 11.22
N GLU A 81 12.27 1.08 11.99
CA GLU A 81 12.25 0.99 13.44
C GLU A 81 10.91 1.48 14.02
N PHE A 82 10.38 2.56 13.46
CA PHE A 82 9.09 3.14 13.83
C PHE A 82 8.17 3.13 12.60
N PRO A 83 7.45 2.02 12.36
CA PRO A 83 6.53 1.94 11.23
C PRO A 83 5.43 3.01 11.37
N GLU A 84 5.07 3.62 10.25
CA GLU A 84 3.92 4.53 10.13
C GLU A 84 2.74 3.79 9.50
N HIS A 85 1.56 4.43 9.49
CA HIS A 85 0.35 3.88 8.87
C HIS A 85 0.62 3.45 7.41
N PRO A 86 0.19 2.24 6.99
CA PRO A 86 0.56 1.68 5.70
C PRO A 86 0.17 2.56 4.51
N ASP A 87 -0.99 3.22 4.53
CA ASP A 87 -1.37 4.16 3.46
C ASP A 87 -0.39 5.33 3.33
N ARG A 88 0.05 5.89 4.46
CA ARG A 88 0.96 7.05 4.48
C ARG A 88 2.31 6.69 3.88
N ILE A 89 2.78 5.47 4.16
CA ILE A 89 4.05 4.98 3.60
C ILE A 89 3.85 4.62 2.13
N TYR A 90 2.82 3.86 1.78
CA TYR A 90 2.50 3.48 0.40
C TYR A 90 2.47 4.70 -0.52
N TYR A 91 1.66 5.72 -0.22
CA TYR A 91 1.55 6.91 -1.07
C TYR A 91 2.79 7.82 -1.04
N ARG A 92 3.70 7.67 -0.07
CA ARG A 92 4.97 8.40 -0.04
C ARG A 92 6.01 7.78 -0.97
N PHE A 93 6.08 6.45 -1.01
CA PHE A 93 7.19 5.71 -1.65
C PHE A 93 6.79 5.01 -2.97
N VAL A 94 5.50 4.73 -3.21
CA VAL A 94 5.01 4.04 -4.42
C VAL A 94 4.78 4.98 -5.60
N ASN A 95 5.40 6.17 -5.58
CA ASN A 95 5.62 6.93 -6.83
C ASN A 95 6.57 6.18 -7.80
N ASN A 96 7.15 5.04 -7.37
CA ASN A 96 7.95 4.12 -8.17
C ASN A 96 7.08 2.98 -8.76
N VAL A 97 7.47 2.52 -9.94
CA VAL A 97 6.70 1.62 -10.83
C VAL A 97 6.34 0.26 -10.20
N ASP A 98 7.12 -0.22 -9.23
CA ASP A 98 7.09 -1.62 -8.76
C ASP A 98 5.77 -2.06 -8.11
N PHE A 99 5.02 -1.12 -7.48
CA PHE A 99 3.75 -1.42 -6.81
C PHE A 99 2.57 -0.54 -7.26
N GLY A 100 2.70 0.18 -8.38
CA GLY A 100 1.71 1.19 -8.80
C GLY A 100 0.37 0.64 -9.33
N SER A 101 0.26 -0.67 -9.58
CA SER A 101 -0.99 -1.31 -10.00
C SER A 101 -1.87 -1.69 -8.80
N GLU A 102 -3.16 -1.99 -9.02
CA GLU A 102 -4.05 -2.45 -7.92
C GLU A 102 -3.51 -3.70 -7.24
N GLN A 103 -3.02 -4.67 -8.02
CA GLN A 103 -2.39 -5.88 -7.50
C GLN A 103 -1.04 -5.58 -6.84
N GLY A 104 -0.26 -4.64 -7.39
CA GLY A 104 0.99 -4.18 -6.80
C GLY A 104 0.76 -3.59 -5.40
N GLN A 105 -0.29 -2.78 -5.25
CA GLN A 105 -0.72 -2.28 -3.96
C GLN A 105 -1.11 -3.42 -3.02
N ASP A 106 -1.86 -4.42 -3.47
CA ASP A 106 -2.21 -5.56 -2.63
C ASP A 106 -0.97 -6.30 -2.12
N VAL A 107 0.00 -6.54 -3.01
CA VAL A 107 1.28 -7.16 -2.67
C VAL A 107 2.06 -6.32 -1.67
N TYR A 108 2.10 -5.00 -1.84
CA TYR A 108 2.77 -4.07 -0.93
C TYR A 108 2.25 -4.21 0.50
N TYR A 109 0.93 -4.24 0.69
CA TYR A 109 0.35 -4.31 2.03
C TYR A 109 0.58 -5.69 2.67
N VAL A 110 0.64 -6.76 1.88
CA VAL A 110 1.03 -8.08 2.39
C VAL A 110 2.50 -8.10 2.81
N LEU A 111 3.40 -7.48 2.05
CA LEU A 111 4.82 -7.35 2.42
C LEU A 111 4.99 -6.51 3.68
N TYR A 112 4.27 -5.38 3.77
CA TYR A 112 4.23 -4.55 4.97
C TYR A 112 3.78 -5.37 6.19
N ALA A 113 2.67 -6.12 6.04
CA ALA A 113 2.20 -7.02 7.09
C ALA A 113 3.25 -8.07 7.45
N TYR A 114 3.89 -8.70 6.46
CA TYR A 114 4.90 -9.74 6.64
C TYR A 114 6.09 -9.27 7.49
N PHE A 115 6.67 -8.10 7.18
CA PHE A 115 7.78 -7.56 7.95
C PHE A 115 7.33 -7.09 9.34
N LEU A 116 6.19 -6.41 9.43
CA LEU A 116 5.70 -5.91 10.70
C LEU A 116 5.28 -7.03 11.65
N LYS A 117 4.74 -8.13 11.12
CA LYS A 117 4.41 -9.35 11.87
C LYS A 117 5.63 -9.97 12.55
N GLN A 118 6.77 -10.01 11.86
CA GLN A 118 8.03 -10.47 12.44
C GLN A 118 8.47 -9.57 13.59
N LYS A 119 8.37 -8.25 13.41
CA LYS A 119 8.70 -7.24 14.44
C LYS A 119 7.77 -7.31 15.66
N ASN A 120 6.47 -7.45 15.43
CA ASN A 120 5.45 -7.54 16.49
C ASN A 120 5.58 -8.85 17.28
N GLY A 121 6.08 -9.90 16.65
CA GLY A 121 6.10 -11.24 17.19
C GLY A 121 5.01 -12.09 16.52
N ILE A 122 5.46 -13.11 15.79
CA ILE A 122 4.58 -13.98 15.01
C ILE A 122 3.56 -14.68 15.91
N THR A 123 4.02 -15.29 17.01
CA THR A 123 3.19 -16.10 17.91
C THR A 123 2.48 -15.28 18.99
N ARG A 124 3.08 -14.17 19.44
CA ARG A 124 2.60 -13.36 20.58
C ARG A 124 1.18 -12.83 20.37
N TYR A 125 0.85 -12.40 19.14
CA TYR A 125 -0.40 -11.71 18.83
C TYR A 125 -1.31 -12.48 17.87
N VAL A 126 -1.18 -13.81 17.79
CA VAL A 126 -1.95 -14.63 16.83
C VAL A 126 -3.46 -14.40 16.97
N GLN A 127 -3.98 -14.40 18.20
CA GLN A 127 -5.42 -14.25 18.42
C GLN A 127 -5.89 -12.82 18.10
N GLN A 128 -5.15 -11.80 18.54
CA GLN A 128 -5.45 -10.39 18.29
C GLN A 128 -5.44 -10.11 16.80
N ARG A 129 -4.45 -10.63 16.07
CA ARG A 129 -4.34 -10.54 14.61
C ARG A 129 -5.54 -11.14 13.91
N LYS A 130 -5.89 -12.38 14.25
CA LYS A 130 -7.05 -13.06 13.69
C LYS A 130 -8.33 -12.24 13.93
N ASN A 131 -8.53 -11.76 15.15
CA ASN A 131 -9.69 -10.96 15.51
C ASN A 131 -9.76 -9.64 14.72
N LEU A 132 -8.65 -8.91 14.62
CA LEU A 132 -8.58 -7.65 13.88
C LEU A 132 -8.86 -7.85 12.38
N ILE A 133 -8.23 -8.85 11.77
CA ILE A 133 -8.46 -9.20 10.36
C ILE A 133 -9.94 -9.53 10.15
N GLU A 134 -10.54 -10.35 11.01
CA GLU A 134 -11.95 -10.70 10.90
C GLU A 134 -12.87 -9.47 11.04
N ILE A 135 -12.62 -8.59 12.02
CA ILE A 135 -13.37 -7.36 12.20
C ILE A 135 -13.28 -6.48 10.95
N TYR A 136 -12.08 -6.25 10.43
CA TYR A 136 -11.87 -5.41 9.26
C TYR A 136 -12.50 -6.01 7.99
N LEU A 137 -12.41 -7.32 7.80
CA LEU A 137 -13.06 -8.02 6.68
C LEU A 137 -14.59 -7.91 6.77
N ARG A 138 -15.17 -8.04 7.97
CA ARG A 138 -16.62 -7.87 8.18
C ARG A 138 -17.08 -6.45 7.89
N ILE A 139 -16.32 -5.44 8.35
CA ILE A 139 -16.58 -4.03 8.03
C ILE A 139 -16.52 -3.80 6.51
N ASN A 140 -15.47 -4.29 5.85
CA ASN A 140 -15.32 -4.19 4.40
C ASN A 140 -16.49 -4.87 3.66
N SER A 141 -16.93 -6.05 4.11
CA SER A 141 -18.08 -6.76 3.54
C SER A 141 -19.40 -5.98 3.72
N LEU A 142 -19.57 -5.30 4.85
CA LEU A 142 -20.75 -4.48 5.11
C LEU A 142 -20.81 -3.28 4.15
N PHE A 143 -19.68 -2.59 3.95
CA PHE A 143 -19.58 -1.51 2.99
C PHE A 143 -19.76 -1.99 1.54
N ALA A 144 -19.20 -3.16 1.20
CA ALA A 144 -19.43 -3.78 -0.09
C ALA A 144 -20.93 -4.01 -0.34
N HIS A 145 -21.65 -4.50 0.67
CA HIS A 145 -23.10 -4.68 0.55
C HIS A 145 -23.85 -3.37 0.31
N PHE A 146 -23.54 -2.33 1.08
CA PHE A 146 -24.18 -1.01 0.93
C PHE A 146 -23.86 -0.31 -0.39
N GLN A 147 -22.71 -0.61 -0.99
CA GLN A 147 -22.25 0.00 -2.24
C GLN A 147 -22.46 -0.90 -3.47
N TYR A 148 -23.22 -2.00 -3.33
CA TYR A 148 -23.50 -2.96 -4.39
C TYR A 148 -22.26 -3.66 -4.98
N GLY A 149 -21.23 -3.86 -4.16
CA GLY A 149 -20.02 -4.59 -4.49
C GLY A 149 -18.98 -3.77 -5.26
N GLY A 150 -18.12 -4.46 -6.01
CA GLY A 150 -17.02 -3.87 -6.78
C GLY A 150 -15.66 -4.47 -6.42
N THR A 151 -14.75 -4.50 -7.40
CA THR A 151 -13.39 -5.09 -7.25
C THR A 151 -12.58 -4.40 -6.16
N TYR A 152 -12.83 -3.13 -5.88
CA TYR A 152 -12.27 -2.40 -4.75
C TYR A 152 -12.33 -3.20 -3.45
N PHE A 153 -13.51 -3.76 -3.12
CA PHE A 153 -13.70 -4.49 -1.86
C PHE A 153 -12.94 -5.81 -1.82
N ASP A 154 -12.64 -6.41 -2.98
CA ASP A 154 -11.80 -7.60 -3.08
C ASP A 154 -10.33 -7.25 -2.86
N HIS A 155 -9.84 -6.17 -3.48
CA HIS A 155 -8.48 -5.65 -3.24
C HIS A 155 -8.26 -5.30 -1.76
N GLN A 156 -9.26 -4.70 -1.11
CA GLN A 156 -9.18 -4.36 0.31
C GLN A 156 -8.91 -5.56 1.22
N LYS A 157 -9.31 -6.79 0.84
CA LYS A 157 -9.07 -7.99 1.66
C LYS A 157 -7.58 -8.23 1.91
N MET A 158 -6.74 -8.05 0.90
CA MET A 158 -5.29 -8.17 1.03
C MET A 158 -4.69 -6.99 1.79
N ARG A 159 -5.19 -5.78 1.55
CA ARG A 159 -4.72 -4.55 2.20
C ARG A 159 -5.00 -4.51 3.70
N ILE A 160 -6.10 -5.12 4.12
CA ILE A 160 -6.49 -5.31 5.53
C ILE A 160 -5.40 -5.98 6.37
N LEU A 161 -4.57 -6.85 5.79
CA LEU A 161 -3.46 -7.47 6.51
C LEU A 161 -2.46 -6.44 7.02
N GLY A 162 -2.13 -5.44 6.20
CA GLY A 162 -1.25 -4.34 6.58
C GLY A 162 -1.85 -3.48 7.69
N TYR A 163 -3.15 -3.16 7.59
CA TYR A 163 -3.86 -2.43 8.64
C TYR A 163 -3.88 -3.19 9.96
N ALA A 164 -4.17 -4.49 9.93
CA ALA A 164 -4.21 -5.32 11.13
C ALA A 164 -2.86 -5.37 11.85
N GLU A 165 -1.76 -5.56 11.13
CA GLU A 165 -0.42 -5.55 11.74
C GLU A 165 -0.01 -4.18 12.28
N TYR A 166 -0.39 -3.12 11.58
CA TYR A 166 -0.15 -1.76 12.08
C TYR A 166 -0.93 -1.50 13.36
N SER A 167 -2.20 -1.93 13.42
CA SER A 167 -2.97 -1.86 14.66
C SER A 167 -2.29 -2.65 15.78
N ILE A 168 -1.84 -3.89 15.55
CA ILE A 168 -1.07 -4.68 16.53
C ILE A 168 0.19 -3.94 17.00
N TYR A 169 0.91 -3.28 16.09
CA TYR A 169 2.09 -2.50 16.46
C TYR A 169 1.74 -1.39 17.46
N LEU A 170 0.58 -0.76 17.30
CA LEU A 170 0.04 0.27 18.20
C LEU A 170 -0.61 -0.29 19.48
N PHE A 171 -0.82 -1.61 19.61
CA PHE A 171 -1.38 -2.16 20.84
C PHE A 171 -0.48 -1.76 22.02
N PRO A 172 -1.07 -1.35 23.15
CA PRO A 172 -0.32 -1.14 24.38
C PRO A 172 0.44 -2.43 24.72
N LYS A 173 1.76 -2.38 24.59
CA LYS A 173 2.61 -3.52 24.91
C LYS A 173 2.69 -3.58 26.44
N GLU A 174 2.42 -4.74 27.01
CA GLU A 174 2.64 -4.97 28.43
C GLU A 174 4.06 -4.51 28.79
N LYS A 175 4.18 -3.68 29.82
CA LYS A 175 5.48 -3.36 30.40
C LYS A 175 6.01 -4.65 30.99
N ASN A 176 7.13 -5.13 30.46
CA ASN A 176 7.91 -6.18 31.11
C ASN A 176 8.34 -5.72 32.51
#